data_AF-A0A2M9V5H5-F1
#
_entry.id   AF-A0A2M9V5H5-F1
#
_cell.length_a   1.000
_cell.length_b   1.000
_cell.length_c   1.000
_cell.angle_alpha   90.00
_cell.angle_beta   90.00
_cell.angle_gamma   90.00
#
_symmetry.space_group_name_H-M   'P 1'
#
loop_
_entity.id
_entity.type
_entity.pdbx_description
1 polymer ?
#
loop_
_entity_poly.entity_id
_entity_poly.type
_entity_poly.pdbx_seq_one_letter_code
_entity_poly.pdbx_strand_id
1 'polypeptide(L)'
;MNMEKKDIFQDIQNIRSSNPVIVLGSGASVSYGIPGMGVLANELKNFFKSNPYYDTATNDVVSDFIKLLDSGVGLEAALLDVKVPEIVEADIVNIVWKVIIESDAKVYERFISGEDINLRQLFDYIIYGDPNKTLNVISTNYDRIAEYAACQTDAYINIGFTHGLMGKLKDNIMLNPKKPEADYTGFINILKVHGSLDWYRRDGIICNIPNSVNIPLGFTPCIVTPGTNKYERTQEEPHRQLLSAVDKIFESAQNYVCIGYGFNDKHVQEMLLKYAKKRKAKILIVTKEITNSIKENVIDKGYDYIAICSDGAKGTVFHTNSDSIIVDDKIYWTIEGLMEI
;
A
#
# COMPACT_ATOMS: atom_id res chain seq x y z
N MET A 1 25.17 -25.72 -4.49
CA MET A 1 24.20 -26.52 -5.28
C MET A 1 23.40 -25.49 -6.04
N ASN A 2 23.54 -25.43 -7.37
CA ASN A 2 22.80 -24.44 -8.16
C ASN A 2 21.32 -24.69 -7.93
N MET A 3 20.60 -23.68 -7.46
CA MET A 3 19.18 -23.80 -7.20
C MET A 3 18.45 -23.85 -8.56
N GLU A 4 17.58 -24.82 -8.77
CA GLU A 4 16.88 -24.93 -10.04
C GLU A 4 15.64 -24.02 -10.03
N LYS A 5 15.21 -23.55 -11.21
CA LYS A 5 13.97 -22.76 -11.38
C LYS A 5 12.77 -23.41 -10.68
N LYS A 6 12.71 -24.74 -10.71
CA LYS A 6 11.65 -25.55 -10.07
C LYS A 6 11.62 -25.36 -8.56
N ASP A 7 12.78 -25.28 -7.90
CA ASP A 7 12.87 -25.13 -6.45
C ASP A 7 12.38 -23.76 -6.00
N ILE A 8 12.76 -22.69 -6.72
CA ILE A 8 12.27 -21.33 -6.46
C ILE A 8 10.74 -21.27 -6.64
N PHE A 9 10.21 -21.88 -7.70
CA PHE A 9 8.77 -21.87 -7.98
C PHE A 9 8.01 -22.61 -6.88
N GLN A 10 8.53 -23.76 -6.43
CA GLN A 10 7.94 -24.49 -5.30
C GLN A 10 7.95 -23.66 -4.02
N ASP A 11 9.04 -22.94 -3.74
CA ASP A 11 9.12 -22.05 -2.58
C ASP A 11 8.11 -20.90 -2.66
N ILE A 12 7.93 -20.29 -3.83
CA ILE A 12 6.94 -19.23 -4.05
C ILE A 12 5.52 -19.77 -3.83
N GLN A 13 5.21 -20.96 -4.36
CA GLN A 13 3.92 -21.62 -4.14
C GLN A 13 3.68 -21.94 -2.65
N ASN A 14 4.72 -22.40 -1.94
CA ASN A 14 4.66 -22.66 -0.50
C ASN A 14 4.35 -21.38 0.29
N ILE A 15 5.00 -20.26 -0.05
CA ILE A 15 4.74 -18.95 0.57
C ILE A 15 3.27 -18.56 0.35
N ARG A 16 2.78 -18.59 -0.90
CA ARG A 16 1.40 -18.20 -1.22
C ARG A 16 0.36 -19.10 -0.53
N SER A 17 0.63 -20.39 -0.43
CA SER A 17 -0.27 -21.36 0.21
C SER A 17 -0.33 -21.23 1.74
N SER A 18 0.70 -20.64 2.35
CA SER A 18 0.83 -20.50 3.82
C SER A 18 -0.08 -19.44 4.48
N ASN A 19 -1.03 -18.86 3.73
CA ASN A 19 -1.83 -17.70 4.16
C ASN A 19 -0.93 -16.52 4.58
N PRO A 20 -0.05 -16.03 3.69
CA PRO A 20 0.88 -14.97 4.02
C PRO A 20 0.14 -13.65 4.29
N VAL A 21 0.81 -12.73 4.98
CA VAL A 21 0.35 -11.34 5.04
C VAL A 21 0.79 -10.63 3.76
N ILE A 22 -0.15 -10.03 3.05
CA ILE A 22 0.15 -9.23 1.85
C ILE A 22 0.46 -7.81 2.30
N VAL A 23 1.53 -7.22 1.76
CA VAL A 23 1.92 -5.83 1.98
C VAL A 23 2.01 -5.12 0.64
N LEU A 24 1.15 -4.13 0.45
CA LEU A 24 1.04 -3.37 -0.80
C LEU A 24 1.69 -1.99 -0.64
N GLY A 25 2.54 -1.64 -1.60
CA GLY A 25 3.02 -0.28 -1.79
C GLY A 25 2.60 0.29 -3.14
N SER A 26 3.02 1.52 -3.42
CA SER A 26 2.54 2.29 -4.57
C SER A 26 2.80 1.58 -5.91
N GLY A 27 3.85 0.75 -5.99
CA GLY A 27 4.14 -0.07 -7.17
C GLY A 27 3.03 -1.04 -7.56
N ALA A 28 2.19 -1.49 -6.61
CA ALA A 28 1.06 -2.38 -6.89
C ALA A 28 -0.07 -1.68 -7.67
N SER A 29 -0.12 -0.35 -7.63
CA SER A 29 -1.19 0.45 -8.24
C SER A 29 -0.76 1.11 -9.56
N VAL A 30 0.53 1.03 -9.93
CA VAL A 30 1.11 1.70 -11.12
C VAL A 30 0.48 1.21 -12.42
N SER A 31 0.21 -0.09 -12.57
CA SER A 31 -0.40 -0.66 -13.78
C SER A 31 -1.81 -0.12 -14.04
N TYR A 32 -2.50 0.36 -13.01
CA TYR A 32 -3.84 0.94 -13.12
C TYR A 32 -3.82 2.45 -13.44
N GLY A 33 -2.63 3.05 -13.56
CA GLY A 33 -2.46 4.47 -13.83
C GLY A 33 -2.53 5.36 -12.58
N ILE A 34 -2.39 4.78 -11.39
CA ILE A 34 -2.33 5.56 -10.14
C ILE A 34 -0.97 6.29 -10.07
N PRO A 35 -0.96 7.62 -9.84
CA PRO A 35 0.28 8.40 -9.79
C PRO A 35 1.21 7.98 -8.64
N GLY A 36 2.49 7.83 -8.96
CA GLY A 36 3.54 7.64 -7.96
C GLY A 36 4.03 8.97 -7.34
N MET A 37 4.93 8.87 -6.36
CA MET A 37 5.45 10.03 -5.61
C MET A 37 6.11 11.11 -6.47
N GLY A 38 6.77 10.73 -7.58
CA GLY A 38 7.37 11.71 -8.49
C GLY A 38 6.35 12.59 -9.22
N VAL A 39 5.20 12.03 -9.59
CA VAL A 39 4.10 12.80 -10.19
C VAL A 39 3.48 13.73 -9.15
N LEU A 40 3.22 13.21 -7.94
CA LEU A 40 2.70 14.02 -6.82
C LEU A 40 3.62 15.20 -6.48
N ALA A 41 4.93 14.99 -6.45
CA ALA A 41 5.91 16.05 -6.22
C ALA A 41 5.81 17.17 -7.27
N ASN A 42 5.63 16.82 -8.54
CA ASN A 42 5.49 17.80 -9.62
C ASN A 42 4.17 18.57 -9.54
N GLU A 43 3.06 17.90 -9.23
CA GLU A 43 1.76 18.56 -9.05
C GLU A 43 1.77 19.55 -7.88
N LEU A 44 2.33 19.14 -6.73
CA LEU A 44 2.51 20.03 -5.58
C LEU A 44 3.37 21.25 -5.92
N LYS A 45 4.48 21.04 -6.62
CA LYS A 45 5.36 22.13 -7.08
C LYS A 45 4.62 23.11 -7.99
N ASN A 46 3.85 22.62 -8.96
CA ASN A 46 3.09 23.46 -9.89
C ASN A 46 2.00 24.26 -9.16
N PHE A 47 1.29 23.61 -8.23
CA PHE A 47 0.27 24.26 -7.41
C PHE A 47 0.86 25.41 -6.59
N PHE A 48 1.92 25.16 -5.82
CA PHE A 48 2.50 26.18 -4.95
C PHE A 48 3.17 27.33 -5.72
N LYS A 49 3.74 27.08 -6.90
CA LYS A 49 4.24 28.16 -7.78
C LYS A 49 3.11 29.08 -8.27
N SER A 50 1.91 28.53 -8.44
CA SER A 50 0.75 29.25 -8.99
C SER A 50 -0.15 29.88 -7.92
N ASN A 51 -0.02 29.45 -6.66
CA ASN A 51 -0.87 29.86 -5.54
C ASN A 51 -0.01 30.31 -4.35
N PRO A 52 0.60 31.51 -4.42
CA PRO A 52 1.36 32.04 -3.30
C PRO A 52 0.44 32.40 -2.13
N TYR A 53 0.96 32.25 -0.92
CA TYR A 53 0.26 32.63 0.31
C TYR A 53 0.37 34.15 0.53
N TYR A 54 -0.55 34.71 1.33
CA TYR A 54 -0.44 36.12 1.75
C TYR A 54 0.76 36.38 2.67
N ASP A 55 1.15 35.38 3.47
CA ASP A 55 2.26 35.47 4.42
C ASP A 55 3.61 35.16 3.76
N THR A 56 4.56 36.07 3.88
CA THR A 56 5.91 35.94 3.30
C THR A 56 6.68 34.77 3.91
N ALA A 57 6.59 34.57 5.23
CA ALA A 57 7.32 33.49 5.90
C ALA A 57 6.85 32.11 5.41
N THR A 58 5.55 31.93 5.21
CA THR A 58 4.98 30.72 4.61
C THR A 58 5.49 30.50 3.18
N ASN A 59 5.55 31.56 2.36
CA ASN A 59 6.11 31.46 1.01
C ASN A 59 7.60 31.11 0.99
N ASP A 60 8.38 31.60 1.96
CA ASP A 60 9.80 31.25 2.07
C ASP A 60 9.97 29.75 2.35
N VAL A 61 9.17 29.19 3.27
CA VAL A 61 9.16 27.75 3.57
C VAL A 61 8.76 26.92 2.34
N VAL A 62 7.73 27.35 1.61
CA VAL A 62 7.29 26.70 0.37
C VAL A 62 8.36 26.77 -0.72
N SER A 63 9.07 27.90 -0.82
CA SER A 63 10.18 28.07 -1.75
C SER A 63 11.32 27.10 -1.45
N ASP A 64 11.68 26.92 -0.18
CA ASP A 64 12.71 25.96 0.23
C ASP A 64 12.29 24.52 -0.04
N PHE A 65 11.03 24.18 0.24
CA PHE A 65 10.46 22.88 -0.14
C PHE A 65 10.55 22.62 -1.66
N ILE A 66 10.18 23.60 -2.50
CA ILE A 66 10.29 23.51 -3.96
C ILE A 66 11.75 23.33 -4.41
N LYS A 67 12.71 24.05 -3.80
CA LYS A 67 14.14 23.92 -4.13
C LYS A 67 14.67 22.50 -3.86
N LEU A 68 14.22 21.85 -2.78
CA LEU A 68 14.58 20.46 -2.50
C LEU A 68 14.04 19.51 -3.57
N LEU A 69 12.78 19.69 -3.98
CA LEU A 69 12.21 18.90 -5.07
C LEU A 69 12.96 19.13 -6.39
N ASP A 70 13.32 20.38 -6.70
CA ASP A 70 14.05 20.75 -7.91
C ASP A 70 15.51 20.25 -7.89
N SER A 71 16.10 19.98 -6.72
CA SER A 71 17.42 19.35 -6.60
C SER A 71 17.39 17.81 -6.66
N GLY A 72 16.21 17.23 -6.83
CA GLY A 72 16.02 15.78 -6.95
C GLY A 72 15.78 15.07 -5.61
N VAL A 73 15.60 15.80 -4.50
CA VAL A 73 15.16 15.20 -3.24
C VAL A 73 13.73 14.69 -3.41
N GLY A 74 13.50 13.43 -3.01
CA GLY A 74 12.17 12.82 -3.07
C GLY A 74 11.17 13.53 -2.16
N LEU A 75 9.87 13.45 -2.50
CA LEU A 75 8.79 14.12 -1.77
C LEU A 75 8.82 13.89 -0.26
N GLU A 76 9.02 12.65 0.17
CA GLU A 76 9.08 12.29 1.59
C GLU A 76 10.26 12.94 2.30
N ALA A 77 11.46 12.87 1.72
CA ALA A 77 12.65 13.49 2.29
C ALA A 77 12.51 15.02 2.34
N ALA A 78 11.95 15.64 1.30
CA ALA A 78 11.73 17.08 1.28
C ALA A 78 10.76 17.56 2.37
N LEU A 79 9.69 16.80 2.65
CA LEU A 79 8.73 17.10 3.72
C LEU A 79 9.23 16.74 5.14
N LEU A 80 10.32 15.98 5.23
CA LEU A 80 11.04 15.74 6.48
C LEU A 80 12.05 16.85 6.77
N ASP A 81 12.74 17.34 5.74
CA ASP A 81 13.74 18.40 5.86
C ASP A 81 13.10 19.78 6.09
N VAL A 82 11.94 20.03 5.48
CA VAL A 82 11.20 21.29 5.61
C VAL A 82 9.92 21.06 6.41
N LYS A 83 9.89 21.58 7.66
CA LYS A 83 8.67 21.59 8.45
C LYS A 83 7.72 22.66 7.92
N VAL A 84 6.73 22.22 7.16
CA VAL A 84 5.71 23.10 6.58
C VAL A 84 4.66 23.53 7.61
N PRO A 85 4.08 24.74 7.52
CA PRO A 85 2.95 25.16 8.34
C PRO A 85 1.68 24.33 8.08
N GLU A 86 0.75 24.29 9.04
CA GLU A 86 -0.52 23.54 8.94
C GLU A 86 -1.35 23.87 7.70
N ILE A 87 -1.37 25.15 7.28
CA ILE A 87 -2.09 25.56 6.07
C ILE A 87 -1.51 24.93 4.81
N VAL A 88 -0.18 24.85 4.73
CA VAL A 88 0.53 24.22 3.60
C VAL A 88 0.32 22.71 3.63
N GLU A 89 0.34 22.10 4.82
CA GLU A 89 0.05 20.68 4.99
C GLU A 89 -1.38 20.33 4.55
N ALA A 90 -2.37 21.16 4.92
CA ALA A 90 -3.75 20.98 4.49
C ALA A 90 -3.88 21.02 2.96
N ASP A 91 -3.17 21.94 2.30
CA ASP A 91 -3.12 22.00 0.83
C ASP A 91 -2.42 20.78 0.23
N ILE A 92 -1.31 20.30 0.81
CA ILE A 92 -0.65 19.06 0.37
C ILE A 92 -1.63 17.89 0.42
N VAL A 93 -2.33 17.70 1.54
CA VAL A 93 -3.32 16.63 1.72
C VAL A 93 -4.42 16.72 0.67
N ASN A 94 -4.98 17.92 0.44
CA ASN A 94 -6.05 18.12 -0.53
C ASN A 94 -5.58 17.85 -1.98
N ILE A 95 -4.38 18.29 -2.33
CA ILE A 95 -3.80 18.10 -3.68
C ILE A 95 -3.49 16.63 -3.90
N VAL A 96 -2.82 15.96 -2.95
CA VAL A 96 -2.52 14.53 -3.05
C VAL A 96 -3.81 13.73 -3.19
N TRP A 97 -4.81 14.02 -2.36
CA TRP A 97 -6.13 13.38 -2.45
C TRP A 97 -6.75 13.58 -3.85
N LYS A 98 -6.74 14.83 -4.35
CA LYS A 98 -7.32 15.17 -5.66
C LYS A 98 -6.60 14.46 -6.82
N VAL A 99 -5.28 14.46 -6.83
CA VAL A 99 -4.49 13.84 -7.90
C VAL A 99 -4.73 12.32 -7.95
N ILE A 100 -4.80 11.66 -6.79
CA ILE A 100 -5.02 10.22 -6.75
C ILE A 100 -6.48 9.86 -7.08
N ILE A 101 -7.48 10.59 -6.56
CA ILE A 101 -8.90 10.28 -6.85
C ILE A 101 -9.23 10.40 -8.34
N GLU A 102 -8.59 11.31 -9.07
CA GLU A 102 -8.81 11.47 -10.51
C GLU A 102 -8.39 10.22 -11.30
N SER A 103 -7.30 9.55 -10.91
CA SER A 103 -6.91 8.28 -11.51
C SER A 103 -7.74 7.11 -10.97
N ASP A 104 -7.98 7.07 -9.66
CA ASP A 104 -8.78 6.02 -9.01
C ASP A 104 -10.22 5.96 -9.55
N ALA A 105 -10.84 7.11 -9.83
CA ALA A 105 -12.15 7.19 -10.48
C ALA A 105 -12.17 6.56 -11.89
N LYS A 106 -11.08 6.71 -12.66
CA LYS A 106 -10.95 6.03 -13.97
C LYS A 106 -10.83 4.52 -13.80
N VAL A 107 -10.17 4.06 -12.74
CA VAL A 107 -10.14 2.63 -12.42
C VAL A 107 -11.53 2.14 -12.04
N TYR A 108 -12.27 2.89 -11.22
CA TYR A 108 -13.64 2.58 -10.86
C TYR A 108 -14.54 2.42 -12.09
N GLU A 109 -14.45 3.34 -13.07
CA GLU A 109 -15.20 3.25 -14.33
C GLU A 109 -14.90 1.98 -15.12
N ARG A 110 -13.62 1.58 -15.21
CA ARG A 110 -13.22 0.32 -15.87
C ARG A 110 -13.67 -0.91 -15.09
N PHE A 111 -13.53 -0.88 -13.76
CA PHE A 111 -13.97 -1.93 -12.85
C PHE A 111 -15.47 -2.22 -12.99
N ILE A 112 -16.34 -1.19 -12.93
CA ILE A 112 -17.80 -1.39 -13.10
C ILE A 112 -18.17 -1.80 -14.53
N SER A 113 -17.29 -1.54 -15.50
CA SER A 113 -17.43 -2.00 -16.89
C SER A 113 -16.91 -3.44 -17.12
N GLY A 114 -16.41 -4.10 -16.07
CA GLY A 114 -16.00 -5.50 -16.10
C GLY A 114 -14.49 -5.76 -16.25
N GLU A 115 -13.63 -4.76 -16.05
CA GLU A 115 -12.17 -4.98 -15.96
C GLU A 115 -11.84 -5.86 -14.74
N ASP A 116 -11.08 -6.94 -14.94
CA ASP A 116 -10.57 -7.79 -13.86
C ASP A 116 -9.38 -7.10 -13.18
N ILE A 117 -9.42 -6.98 -11.86
CA ILE A 117 -8.33 -6.39 -11.07
C ILE A 117 -7.38 -7.51 -10.67
N ASN A 118 -6.15 -7.47 -11.17
CA ASN A 118 -5.13 -8.52 -11.06
C ASN A 118 -4.95 -9.12 -9.66
N LEU A 119 -5.08 -8.33 -8.59
CA LEU A 119 -4.96 -8.79 -7.20
C LEU A 119 -6.03 -9.83 -6.83
N ARG A 120 -7.20 -9.81 -7.49
CA ARG A 120 -8.32 -10.72 -7.24
C ARG A 120 -7.88 -12.18 -7.30
N GLN A 121 -7.12 -12.57 -8.32
CA GLN A 121 -6.68 -13.96 -8.51
C GLN A 121 -5.82 -14.46 -7.34
N LEU A 122 -4.96 -13.60 -6.79
CA LEU A 122 -4.17 -13.90 -5.62
C LEU A 122 -5.04 -14.01 -4.37
N PHE A 123 -6.03 -13.13 -4.22
CA PHE A 123 -6.95 -13.15 -3.08
C PHE A 123 -7.80 -14.42 -3.08
N ASP A 124 -8.43 -14.74 -4.21
CA ASP A 124 -9.20 -15.98 -4.42
C ASP A 124 -8.35 -17.20 -4.12
N TYR A 125 -7.14 -17.27 -4.68
CA TYR A 125 -6.21 -18.38 -4.42
C TYR A 125 -5.93 -18.58 -2.93
N ILE A 126 -5.73 -17.50 -2.18
CA ILE A 126 -5.42 -17.61 -0.76
C ILE A 126 -6.65 -18.03 0.04
N ILE A 127 -7.83 -17.45 -0.20
CA ILE A 127 -9.04 -17.78 0.58
C ILE A 127 -9.72 -19.08 0.14
N TYR A 128 -9.32 -19.64 -1.01
CA TYR A 128 -9.94 -20.82 -1.60
C TYR A 128 -10.01 -22.02 -0.65
N GLY A 129 -11.19 -22.65 -0.59
CA GLY A 129 -11.39 -23.95 0.05
C GLY A 129 -11.54 -23.94 1.58
N ASP A 130 -11.46 -22.78 2.25
CA ASP A 130 -11.71 -22.67 3.69
C ASP A 130 -12.49 -21.38 4.03
N PRO A 131 -13.79 -21.47 4.34
CA PRO A 131 -14.62 -20.31 4.69
C PRO A 131 -14.19 -19.61 5.99
N ASN A 132 -13.39 -20.26 6.85
CA ASN A 132 -12.89 -19.60 8.07
C ASN A 132 -11.56 -18.86 7.81
N LYS A 133 -10.98 -18.99 6.62
CA LYS A 133 -9.70 -18.39 6.30
C LYS A 133 -9.84 -16.87 6.19
N THR A 134 -8.87 -16.17 6.79
CA THR A 134 -8.79 -14.72 6.77
C THR A 134 -7.48 -14.32 6.11
N LEU A 135 -7.58 -13.64 4.98
CA LEU A 135 -6.46 -12.95 4.34
C LEU A 135 -6.32 -11.55 4.94
N ASN A 136 -5.11 -11.18 5.34
CA ASN A 136 -4.80 -9.82 5.78
C ASN A 136 -3.94 -9.11 4.72
N VAL A 137 -4.43 -7.97 4.25
CA VAL A 137 -3.78 -7.08 3.29
C VAL A 137 -3.47 -5.77 3.99
N ILE A 138 -2.19 -5.45 4.13
CA ILE A 138 -1.70 -4.19 4.69
C ILE A 138 -1.28 -3.30 3.53
N SER A 139 -1.74 -2.05 3.49
CA SER A 139 -1.41 -1.14 2.39
C SER A 139 -0.95 0.22 2.90
N THR A 140 0.08 0.76 2.28
CA THR A 140 0.50 2.16 2.46
C THR A 140 -0.12 3.09 1.42
N ASN A 141 -0.95 2.56 0.53
CA ASN A 141 -1.53 3.30 -0.60
C ASN A 141 -2.86 3.97 -0.20
N TYR A 142 -3.17 5.08 -0.86
CA TYR A 142 -4.44 5.80 -0.67
C TYR A 142 -5.55 5.26 -1.58
N ASP A 143 -5.20 4.84 -2.80
CA ASP A 143 -6.10 4.28 -3.81
C ASP A 143 -6.81 3.00 -3.36
N ARG A 144 -7.91 2.66 -4.04
CA ARG A 144 -8.83 1.60 -3.66
C ARG A 144 -8.64 0.30 -4.46
N ILE A 145 -7.45 0.09 -5.04
CA ILE A 145 -7.17 -1.06 -5.91
C ILE A 145 -7.35 -2.39 -5.17
N ALA A 146 -6.92 -2.49 -3.92
CA ALA A 146 -7.09 -3.69 -3.10
C ALA A 146 -8.58 -3.95 -2.81
N GLU A 147 -9.34 -2.89 -2.57
CA GLU A 147 -10.78 -2.94 -2.31
C GLU A 147 -11.53 -3.37 -3.58
N TYR A 148 -11.19 -2.84 -4.76
CA TYR A 148 -11.75 -3.29 -6.03
C TYR A 148 -11.48 -4.77 -6.28
N ALA A 149 -10.25 -5.23 -6.05
CA ALA A 149 -9.91 -6.65 -6.16
C ALA A 149 -10.73 -7.52 -5.21
N ALA A 150 -10.84 -7.12 -3.94
CA ALA A 150 -11.63 -7.85 -2.96
C ALA A 150 -13.12 -7.88 -3.32
N CYS A 151 -13.67 -6.80 -3.91
CA CYS A 151 -15.05 -6.75 -4.39
C CYS A 151 -15.35 -7.71 -5.56
N GLN A 152 -14.34 -8.22 -6.27
CA GLN A 152 -14.51 -9.24 -7.32
C GLN A 152 -14.34 -10.67 -6.81
N THR A 153 -14.04 -10.82 -5.52
CA THR A 153 -14.09 -12.11 -4.82
C THR A 153 -15.45 -12.27 -4.15
N ASP A 154 -15.74 -13.48 -3.66
CA ASP A 154 -16.91 -13.74 -2.81
C ASP A 154 -16.55 -13.61 -1.31
N ALA A 155 -15.53 -12.85 -0.94
CA ALA A 155 -15.12 -12.72 0.46
C ALA A 155 -15.95 -11.69 1.23
N TYR A 156 -16.08 -11.89 2.54
CA TYR A 156 -16.50 -10.81 3.44
C TYR A 156 -15.35 -9.81 3.58
N ILE A 157 -15.59 -8.57 3.17
CA ILE A 157 -14.59 -7.51 3.16
C ILE A 157 -14.68 -6.69 4.45
N ASN A 158 -13.56 -6.57 5.14
CA ASN A 158 -13.41 -5.72 6.30
C ASN A 158 -12.33 -4.65 6.08
N ILE A 159 -12.75 -3.40 6.03
CA ILE A 159 -11.88 -2.22 5.90
C ILE A 159 -11.74 -1.42 7.22
N GLY A 160 -12.21 -1.96 8.34
CA GLY A 160 -12.21 -1.28 9.65
C GLY A 160 -13.40 -0.33 9.91
N PHE A 161 -14.29 -0.16 8.93
CA PHE A 161 -15.52 0.64 9.04
C PHE A 161 -16.77 -0.24 8.95
N THR A 162 -17.89 0.22 9.50
CA THR A 162 -19.20 -0.41 9.30
C THR A 162 -19.63 -0.27 7.84
N HIS A 163 -20.32 -1.28 7.30
CA HIS A 163 -20.86 -1.23 5.95
C HIS A 163 -22.03 -0.23 5.81
N GLY A 164 -22.18 0.35 4.61
CA GLY A 164 -23.26 1.29 4.27
C GLY A 164 -22.79 2.41 3.34
N LEU A 165 -23.69 3.35 3.05
CA LEU A 165 -23.38 4.55 2.25
C LEU A 165 -22.48 5.54 3.00
N MET A 166 -22.41 5.42 4.33
CA MET A 166 -21.50 6.15 5.20
C MET A 166 -21.11 5.24 6.36
N GLY A 167 -19.87 4.76 6.38
CA GLY A 167 -19.34 3.87 7.40
C GLY A 167 -18.83 4.63 8.62
N LYS A 168 -19.05 4.07 9.82
CA LYS A 168 -18.45 4.53 11.07
C LYS A 168 -17.21 3.70 11.38
N LEU A 169 -16.18 4.32 11.94
CA LEU A 169 -15.01 3.57 12.44
C LEU A 169 -15.49 2.56 13.49
N LYS A 170 -15.08 1.29 13.35
CA LYS A 170 -15.41 0.26 14.34
C LYS A 170 -14.54 0.44 15.59
N ASP A 171 -15.12 0.23 16.77
CA ASP A 171 -14.35 0.17 18.03
C ASP A 171 -13.31 -0.96 18.03
N ASN A 172 -13.62 -2.06 17.33
CA ASN A 172 -12.67 -3.11 16.99
C ASN A 172 -12.61 -3.26 15.47
N ILE A 173 -11.62 -2.61 14.86
CA ILE A 173 -11.39 -2.61 13.41
C ILE A 173 -11.16 -4.02 12.82
N MET A 174 -10.73 -4.97 13.64
CA MET A 174 -10.49 -6.36 13.23
C MET A 174 -11.70 -7.27 13.44
N LEU A 175 -12.82 -6.74 13.94
CA LEU A 175 -13.99 -7.55 14.21
C LEU A 175 -14.68 -7.99 12.91
N ASN A 176 -14.65 -9.31 12.70
CA ASN A 176 -15.42 -10.04 11.70
C ASN A 176 -16.53 -10.87 12.37
N PRO A 177 -17.62 -11.19 11.64
CA PRO A 177 -18.56 -12.22 12.03
C PRO A 177 -17.85 -13.54 12.39
N LYS A 178 -18.39 -14.30 13.33
CA LYS A 178 -17.78 -15.57 13.80
C LYS A 178 -17.68 -16.64 12.71
N LYS A 179 -18.57 -16.58 11.72
CA LYS A 179 -18.60 -17.40 10.52
C LYS A 179 -19.04 -16.52 9.36
N PRO A 180 -18.53 -16.73 8.14
CA PRO A 180 -19.11 -16.09 6.97
C PRO A 180 -20.55 -16.56 6.82
N GLU A 181 -21.41 -15.68 6.31
CA GLU A 181 -22.73 -16.11 5.80
C GLU A 181 -22.54 -17.03 4.59
N ALA A 182 -23.58 -17.79 4.23
CA ALA A 182 -23.46 -18.87 3.23
C ALA A 182 -22.94 -18.39 1.85
N ASP A 183 -23.14 -17.11 1.54
CA ASP A 183 -22.73 -16.51 0.27
C ASP A 183 -21.26 -16.07 0.26
N TYR A 184 -20.55 -16.12 1.39
CA TYR A 184 -19.15 -15.70 1.48
C TYR A 184 -18.16 -16.87 1.56
N THR A 185 -17.06 -16.78 0.81
CA THR A 185 -16.02 -17.83 0.69
C THR A 185 -14.87 -17.67 1.67
N GLY A 186 -14.83 -16.59 2.44
CA GLY A 186 -13.78 -16.31 3.42
C GLY A 186 -13.83 -14.86 3.89
N PHE A 187 -12.74 -14.39 4.50
CA PHE A 187 -12.58 -12.99 4.94
C PHE A 187 -11.36 -12.34 4.31
N ILE A 188 -11.50 -11.09 3.88
CA ILE A 188 -10.37 -10.25 3.48
C ILE A 188 -10.39 -8.99 4.37
N ASN A 189 -9.36 -8.84 5.19
CA ASN A 189 -9.11 -7.61 5.94
C ASN A 189 -8.17 -6.72 5.14
N ILE A 190 -8.56 -5.48 4.86
CA ILE A 190 -7.71 -4.48 4.21
C ILE A 190 -7.44 -3.35 5.20
N LEU A 191 -6.18 -3.21 5.62
CA LEU A 191 -5.75 -2.20 6.58
C LEU A 191 -4.83 -1.18 5.92
N LYS A 192 -5.32 0.07 5.82
CA LYS A 192 -4.62 1.16 5.13
C LYS A 192 -4.00 2.10 6.15
N VAL A 193 -2.72 1.90 6.44
CA VAL A 193 -2.03 2.59 7.55
C VAL A 193 -1.94 4.10 7.35
N HIS A 194 -1.93 4.56 6.09
CA HIS A 194 -1.88 5.97 5.72
C HIS A 194 -3.22 6.56 5.35
N GLY A 195 -4.32 5.84 5.61
CA GLY A 195 -5.64 6.29 5.23
C GLY A 195 -6.03 5.87 3.81
N SER A 196 -7.21 6.30 3.41
CA SER A 196 -7.84 5.96 2.14
C SER A 196 -8.55 7.17 1.55
N LEU A 197 -8.73 7.19 0.23
CA LEU A 197 -9.46 8.26 -0.46
C LEU A 197 -10.91 8.41 0.00
N ASP A 198 -11.49 7.37 0.55
CA ASP A 198 -12.86 7.37 1.06
C ASP A 198 -12.95 7.62 2.56
N TRP A 199 -11.85 7.99 3.25
CA TRP A 199 -11.87 8.31 4.68
C TRP A 199 -11.86 9.81 4.90
N TYR A 200 -12.74 10.26 5.78
CA TYR A 200 -12.93 11.67 6.07
C TYR A 200 -13.10 11.92 7.57
N ARG A 201 -12.82 13.15 7.97
CA ARG A 201 -13.12 13.67 9.30
C ARG A 201 -14.09 14.84 9.19
N ARG A 202 -15.09 14.87 10.07
CA ARG A 202 -16.01 16.00 10.24
C ARG A 202 -16.33 16.17 11.73
N ASP A 203 -16.15 17.38 12.24
CA ASP A 203 -16.42 17.72 13.64
C ASP A 203 -15.72 16.76 14.63
N GLY A 204 -14.49 16.33 14.29
CA GLY A 204 -13.70 15.37 15.06
C GLY A 204 -14.09 13.89 14.89
N ILE A 205 -15.16 13.58 14.16
CA ILE A 205 -15.64 12.22 13.92
C ILE A 205 -15.09 11.70 12.59
N ILE A 206 -14.56 10.48 12.61
CA ILE A 206 -14.02 9.79 11.43
C ILE A 206 -15.13 8.95 10.79
N CYS A 207 -15.23 9.01 9.48
CA CYS A 207 -16.16 8.21 8.70
C CYS A 207 -15.55 7.77 7.37
N ASN A 208 -16.12 6.71 6.82
CA ASN A 208 -15.88 6.24 5.48
C ASN A 208 -17.06 6.67 4.58
N ILE A 209 -16.79 7.26 3.42
CA ILE A 209 -17.79 7.63 2.40
C ILE A 209 -17.34 7.02 1.07
N PRO A 210 -17.83 5.81 0.73
CA PRO A 210 -17.45 5.11 -0.49
C PRO A 210 -17.77 5.92 -1.76
N ASN A 211 -17.00 5.68 -2.82
CA ASN A 211 -17.23 6.24 -4.17
C ASN A 211 -17.34 7.78 -4.26
N SER A 212 -16.87 8.52 -3.25
CA SER A 212 -16.80 9.97 -3.35
C SER A 212 -15.72 10.39 -4.36
N VAL A 213 -16.11 11.22 -5.33
CA VAL A 213 -15.22 11.77 -6.38
C VAL A 213 -14.78 13.21 -6.08
N ASN A 214 -15.34 13.82 -5.04
CA ASN A 214 -14.94 15.12 -4.50
C ASN A 214 -14.84 15.03 -2.98
N ILE A 215 -14.08 15.94 -2.35
CA ILE A 215 -14.11 16.08 -0.89
C ILE A 215 -15.48 16.70 -0.51
N PRO A 216 -16.32 16.04 0.29
CA PRO A 216 -17.63 16.58 0.63
C PRO A 216 -17.52 17.87 1.46
N LEU A 217 -18.48 18.78 1.31
CA LEU A 217 -18.47 20.06 2.02
C LEU A 217 -18.45 19.86 3.54
N GLY A 218 -17.49 20.49 4.22
CA GLY A 218 -17.32 20.39 5.67
C GLY A 218 -16.59 19.12 6.13
N PHE A 219 -16.00 18.36 5.22
CA PHE A 219 -15.16 17.21 5.52
C PHE A 219 -13.70 17.49 5.18
N THR A 220 -12.79 16.88 5.93
CA THR A 220 -11.35 16.86 5.63
C THR A 220 -10.90 15.44 5.31
N PRO A 221 -10.08 15.22 4.27
CA PRO A 221 -9.53 13.89 3.98
C PRO A 221 -8.71 13.35 5.16
N CYS A 222 -8.88 12.06 5.45
CA CYS A 222 -8.14 11.36 6.49
C CYS A 222 -7.03 10.50 5.86
N ILE A 223 -6.13 11.16 5.12
CA ILE A 223 -4.90 10.56 4.60
C ILE A 223 -3.68 11.14 5.32
N VAL A 224 -2.65 10.32 5.48
CA VAL A 224 -1.37 10.69 6.07
C VAL A 224 -0.37 10.85 4.95
N THR A 225 -0.01 12.09 4.65
CA THR A 225 1.04 12.40 3.69
C THR A 225 2.42 12.18 4.32
N PRO A 226 3.47 11.91 3.52
CA PRO A 226 4.84 11.89 4.03
C PRO A 226 5.23 13.22 4.70
N GLY A 227 6.17 13.20 5.63
CA GLY A 227 6.72 14.41 6.26
C GLY A 227 6.72 14.40 7.79
N THR A 228 7.19 15.50 8.38
CA THR A 228 7.37 15.61 9.85
C THR A 228 6.09 15.41 10.66
N ASN A 229 4.95 15.93 10.19
CA ASN A 229 3.67 15.83 10.90
C ASN A 229 3.00 14.44 10.76
N LYS A 230 3.56 13.53 9.93
CA LYS A 230 3.16 12.10 9.86
C LYS A 230 3.21 11.43 11.24
N TYR A 231 4.22 11.75 12.03
CA TYR A 231 4.36 11.17 13.37
C TYR A 231 3.22 11.58 14.30
N GLU A 232 2.76 12.82 14.21
CA GLU A 232 1.64 13.32 15.03
C GLU A 232 0.32 12.69 14.56
N ARG A 233 0.05 12.70 13.25
CA ARG A 233 -1.18 12.13 12.69
C ARG A 233 -1.31 10.63 12.92
N THR A 234 -0.21 9.88 12.91
CA THR A 234 -0.23 8.43 13.18
C THR A 234 -0.55 8.08 14.64
N GLN A 235 -0.48 9.05 15.57
CA GLN A 235 -0.94 8.89 16.95
C GLN A 235 -2.44 9.15 17.11
N GLU A 236 -3.10 9.71 16.11
CA GLU A 236 -4.54 9.94 16.11
C GLU A 236 -5.31 8.74 15.55
N GLU A 237 -6.59 8.67 15.89
CA GLU A 237 -7.50 7.72 15.24
C GLU A 237 -7.78 8.16 13.78
N PRO A 238 -7.96 7.21 12.85
CA PRO A 238 -7.98 5.74 13.03
C PRO A 238 -6.58 5.09 12.99
N HIS A 239 -5.53 5.85 12.70
CA HIS A 239 -4.19 5.35 12.39
C HIS A 239 -3.58 4.60 13.57
N ARG A 240 -3.71 5.11 14.80
CA ARG A 240 -3.17 4.46 16.00
C ARG A 240 -3.73 3.04 16.19
N GLN A 241 -5.03 2.85 16.05
CA GLN A 241 -5.65 1.52 16.13
C GLN A 241 -5.22 0.61 14.98
N LEU A 242 -5.12 1.16 13.76
CA LEU A 242 -4.64 0.43 12.58
C LEU A 242 -3.22 -0.09 12.80
N LEU A 243 -2.30 0.76 13.24
CA LEU A 243 -0.91 0.37 13.51
C LEU A 243 -0.83 -0.72 14.58
N SER A 244 -1.60 -0.59 15.67
CA SER A 244 -1.66 -1.64 16.70
C SER A 244 -2.22 -2.98 16.17
N ALA A 245 -3.18 -2.95 15.25
CA ALA A 245 -3.69 -4.17 14.62
C ALA A 245 -2.67 -4.79 13.64
N VAL A 246 -1.98 -3.97 12.86
CA VAL A 246 -0.91 -4.40 11.94
C VAL A 246 0.21 -5.08 12.71
N ASP A 247 0.64 -4.53 13.84
CA ASP A 247 1.67 -5.13 14.70
C ASP A 247 1.30 -6.55 15.15
N LYS A 248 0.04 -6.76 15.56
CA LYS A 248 -0.46 -8.08 15.96
C LYS A 248 -0.52 -9.05 14.79
N ILE A 249 -0.92 -8.58 13.61
CA ILE A 249 -0.95 -9.38 12.39
C ILE A 249 0.48 -9.84 12.04
N PHE A 250 1.43 -8.91 11.98
CA PHE A 250 2.84 -9.21 11.71
C PHE A 250 3.45 -10.15 12.76
N GLU A 251 3.11 -10.02 14.04
CA GLU A 251 3.58 -10.94 15.07
C GLU A 251 3.17 -12.40 14.82
N SER A 252 1.99 -12.61 14.24
CA SER A 252 1.43 -13.92 13.94
C SER A 252 1.73 -14.44 12.53
N ALA A 253 2.29 -13.60 11.65
CA ALA A 253 2.49 -13.93 10.25
C ALA A 253 3.49 -15.09 10.04
N GLN A 254 3.13 -16.02 9.15
CA GLN A 254 4.02 -17.13 8.77
C GLN A 254 5.01 -16.72 7.68
N ASN A 255 4.54 -15.98 6.67
CA ASN A 255 5.31 -15.45 5.56
C ASN A 255 4.71 -14.11 5.10
N TYR A 256 5.46 -13.38 4.27
CA TYR A 256 5.06 -12.08 3.74
C TYR A 256 5.11 -12.06 2.22
N VAL A 257 4.14 -11.40 1.58
CA VAL A 257 4.14 -11.11 0.14
C VAL A 257 4.07 -9.60 -0.05
N CYS A 258 5.19 -8.99 -0.38
CA CYS A 258 5.36 -7.56 -0.59
C CYS A 258 5.25 -7.24 -2.09
N ILE A 259 4.18 -6.58 -2.52
CA ILE A 259 3.92 -6.25 -3.93
C ILE A 259 4.05 -4.75 -4.13
N GLY A 260 5.02 -4.34 -4.96
CA GLY A 260 5.29 -2.93 -5.21
C GLY A 260 5.62 -2.10 -3.96
N TYR A 261 5.97 -2.78 -2.85
CA TYR A 261 6.33 -2.16 -1.59
C TYR A 261 7.83 -1.86 -1.57
N GLY A 262 8.16 -0.58 -1.57
CA GLY A 262 9.55 -0.11 -1.67
C GLY A 262 10.34 -0.16 -0.37
N PHE A 263 9.74 -0.61 0.75
CA PHE A 263 10.35 -0.57 2.08
C PHE A 263 10.88 0.85 2.40
N ASN A 264 10.03 1.86 2.30
CA ASN A 264 10.37 3.23 2.71
C ASN A 264 9.57 3.67 3.94
N ASP A 265 8.48 2.95 4.26
CA ASP A 265 7.67 3.27 5.43
C ASP A 265 8.31 2.72 6.69
N LYS A 266 8.92 3.59 7.50
CA LYS A 266 9.65 3.18 8.70
C LYS A 266 8.82 2.33 9.66
N HIS A 267 7.55 2.67 9.89
CA HIS A 267 6.74 1.94 10.87
C HIS A 267 6.36 0.53 10.38
N VAL A 268 5.79 0.43 9.17
CA VAL A 268 5.41 -0.86 8.58
C VAL A 268 6.65 -1.73 8.33
N GLN A 269 7.72 -1.14 7.78
CA GLN A 269 8.97 -1.84 7.52
C GLN A 269 9.61 -2.40 8.78
N GLU A 270 9.82 -1.58 9.82
CA GLU A 270 10.52 -2.02 11.02
C GLU A 270 9.80 -3.18 11.68
N MET A 271 8.46 -3.13 11.74
CA MET A 271 7.65 -4.17 12.36
C MET A 271 7.59 -5.44 11.52
N LEU A 272 7.41 -5.33 10.20
CA LEU A 272 7.49 -6.47 9.27
C LEU A 272 8.82 -7.20 9.43
N LEU A 273 9.94 -6.46 9.35
CA LEU A 273 11.28 -7.03 9.41
C LEU A 273 11.58 -7.64 10.78
N LYS A 274 11.22 -6.95 11.88
CA LYS A 274 11.36 -7.46 13.25
C LYS A 274 10.72 -8.84 13.40
N TYR A 275 9.47 -8.98 12.95
CA TYR A 275 8.74 -10.24 13.10
C TYR A 275 9.16 -11.28 12.07
N ALA A 276 9.54 -10.89 10.85
CA ALA A 276 10.12 -11.80 9.88
C ALA A 276 11.36 -12.51 10.45
N LYS A 277 12.27 -11.76 11.09
CA LYS A 277 13.44 -12.34 11.77
C LYS A 277 13.07 -13.21 12.96
N LYS A 278 12.17 -12.74 13.83
CA LYS A 278 11.72 -13.48 15.03
C LYS A 278 11.09 -14.83 14.67
N ARG A 279 10.31 -14.87 13.59
CA ARG A 279 9.54 -16.03 13.14
C ARG A 279 10.26 -16.91 12.13
N LYS A 280 11.42 -16.45 11.60
CA LYS A 280 12.07 -17.04 10.42
C LYS A 280 11.10 -17.12 9.24
N ALA A 281 10.29 -16.07 9.07
CA ALA A 281 9.34 -15.96 7.98
C ALA A 281 10.08 -15.54 6.70
N LYS A 282 9.70 -16.14 5.57
CA LYS A 282 10.25 -15.77 4.27
C LYS A 282 9.50 -14.55 3.71
N ILE A 283 10.22 -13.65 3.07
CA ILE A 283 9.69 -12.43 2.46
C ILE A 283 9.73 -12.59 0.93
N LEU A 284 8.57 -12.73 0.30
CA LEU A 284 8.44 -12.66 -1.15
C LEU A 284 8.29 -11.20 -1.57
N ILE A 285 9.18 -10.70 -2.41
CA ILE A 285 9.17 -9.33 -2.94
C ILE A 285 8.87 -9.39 -4.42
N VAL A 286 7.77 -8.76 -4.85
CA VAL A 286 7.37 -8.64 -6.25
C VAL A 286 7.44 -7.16 -6.63
N THR A 287 8.45 -6.79 -7.41
CA THR A 287 8.75 -5.39 -7.72
C THR A 287 9.34 -5.27 -9.11
N LYS A 288 9.13 -4.15 -9.80
CA LYS A 288 9.81 -3.92 -11.08
C LYS A 288 11.33 -3.83 -10.91
N GLU A 289 11.79 -3.17 -9.86
CA GLU A 289 13.20 -2.91 -9.57
C GLU A 289 13.50 -3.11 -8.08
N ILE A 290 14.68 -3.65 -7.77
CA ILE A 290 15.22 -3.68 -6.42
C ILE A 290 15.84 -2.31 -6.12
N THR A 291 15.09 -1.48 -5.38
CA THR A 291 15.56 -0.16 -4.95
C THR A 291 16.66 -0.27 -3.89
N ASN A 292 17.41 0.82 -3.67
CA ASN A 292 18.39 0.91 -2.58
C ASN A 292 17.77 0.57 -1.22
N SER A 293 16.53 1.01 -0.97
CA SER A 293 15.88 0.72 0.30
C SER A 293 15.57 -0.77 0.50
N ILE A 294 15.12 -1.48 -0.55
CA ILE A 294 14.96 -2.94 -0.50
C ILE A 294 16.31 -3.61 -0.20
N LYS A 295 17.35 -3.18 -0.90
CA LYS A 295 18.70 -3.72 -0.74
C LYS A 295 19.22 -3.54 0.68
N GLU A 296 19.23 -2.31 1.19
CA GLU A 296 19.76 -1.95 2.52
C GLU A 296 18.94 -2.53 3.67
N ASN A 297 17.62 -2.65 3.51
CA ASN A 297 16.73 -3.07 4.59
C ASN A 297 16.41 -4.56 4.61
N VAL A 298 16.50 -5.25 3.48
CA VAL A 298 16.17 -6.68 3.38
C VAL A 298 17.40 -7.51 3.01
N ILE A 299 18.03 -7.19 1.88
CA ILE A 299 19.07 -8.04 1.28
C ILE A 299 20.35 -8.00 2.10
N ASP A 300 20.90 -6.81 2.33
CA ASP A 300 22.17 -6.61 3.02
C ASP A 300 22.11 -6.99 4.51
N LYS A 301 20.89 -6.99 5.08
CA LYS A 301 20.62 -7.42 6.46
C LYS A 301 20.39 -8.93 6.60
N GLY A 302 20.42 -9.69 5.49
CA GLY A 302 20.39 -11.14 5.49
C GLY A 302 19.06 -11.75 5.93
N TYR A 303 17.93 -11.09 5.64
CA TYR A 303 16.60 -11.70 5.82
C TYR A 303 16.42 -12.87 4.85
N ASP A 304 15.54 -13.84 5.17
CA ASP A 304 15.18 -14.91 4.23
C ASP A 304 14.18 -14.35 3.21
N TYR A 305 14.59 -14.25 1.94
CA TYR A 305 13.79 -13.60 0.91
C TYR A 305 13.87 -14.28 -0.45
N ILE A 306 12.83 -14.03 -1.25
CA ILE A 306 12.82 -14.24 -2.70
C ILE A 306 12.35 -12.93 -3.31
N ALA A 307 13.15 -12.31 -4.17
CA ALA A 307 12.74 -11.13 -4.93
C ALA A 307 12.55 -11.50 -6.41
N ILE A 308 11.43 -11.09 -6.99
CA ILE A 308 11.09 -11.24 -8.40
C ILE A 308 11.11 -9.84 -9.01
N CYS A 309 12.04 -9.57 -9.92
CA CYS A 309 12.16 -8.26 -10.57
C CYS A 309 12.43 -8.35 -12.08
N SER A 310 12.34 -7.21 -12.75
CA SER A 310 12.65 -7.12 -14.18
C SER A 310 14.15 -7.29 -14.42
N ASP A 311 14.50 -7.91 -15.55
CA ASP A 311 15.86 -7.95 -16.10
C ASP A 311 16.23 -6.66 -16.86
N GLY A 312 15.32 -5.68 -16.93
CA GLY A 312 15.45 -4.48 -17.75
C GLY A 312 15.05 -4.67 -19.23
N ALA A 313 14.63 -5.87 -19.62
CA ALA A 313 14.16 -6.23 -20.95
C ALA A 313 12.77 -6.91 -20.87
N LYS A 314 12.64 -8.13 -21.41
CA LYS A 314 11.38 -8.90 -21.43
C LYS A 314 11.40 -10.12 -20.52
N GLY A 315 12.36 -10.19 -19.61
CA GLY A 315 12.55 -11.30 -18.70
C GLY A 315 12.27 -10.95 -17.25
N THR A 316 12.61 -11.91 -16.41
CA THR A 316 12.51 -11.82 -14.95
C THR A 316 13.80 -12.32 -14.32
N VAL A 317 14.24 -11.63 -13.28
CA VAL A 317 15.30 -12.10 -12.40
C VAL A 317 14.70 -12.48 -11.05
N PHE A 318 15.01 -13.69 -10.59
CA PHE A 318 14.74 -14.16 -9.24
C PHE A 318 16.02 -13.99 -8.42
N HIS A 319 15.97 -13.26 -7.31
CA HIS A 319 17.06 -13.11 -6.37
C HIS A 319 16.72 -13.79 -5.04
N THR A 320 17.69 -14.50 -4.48
CA THR A 320 17.60 -15.16 -3.18
C THR A 320 18.88 -14.88 -2.38
N ASN A 321 18.96 -15.36 -1.13
CA ASN A 321 20.16 -15.20 -0.31
C ASN A 321 21.43 -15.83 -0.92
N SER A 322 21.29 -16.87 -1.74
CA SER A 322 22.43 -17.67 -2.23
C SER A 322 22.67 -17.53 -3.73
N ASP A 323 21.67 -17.15 -4.51
CA ASP A 323 21.73 -17.24 -5.96
C ASP A 323 20.77 -16.25 -6.66
N SER A 324 21.00 -16.06 -7.95
CA SER A 324 20.08 -15.35 -8.85
C SER A 324 19.83 -16.13 -10.13
N ILE A 325 18.58 -16.27 -10.53
CA ILE A 325 18.19 -16.95 -11.77
C ILE A 325 17.52 -15.96 -12.70
N ILE A 326 17.98 -15.91 -13.94
CA ILE A 326 17.34 -15.13 -15.02
C ILE A 326 16.44 -16.07 -15.82
N VAL A 327 15.22 -15.61 -16.10
CA VAL A 327 14.27 -16.28 -16.99
C VAL A 327 13.89 -15.30 -18.09
N ASP A 328 14.39 -15.58 -19.30
CA ASP A 328 14.13 -14.76 -20.48
C ASP A 328 12.69 -14.92 -20.98
N ASP A 329 12.19 -13.88 -21.65
CA ASP A 329 10.87 -13.83 -22.32
C ASP A 329 9.66 -14.22 -21.45
N LYS A 330 9.79 -14.05 -20.13
CA LYS A 330 8.71 -14.27 -19.16
C LYS A 330 8.72 -13.18 -18.08
N ILE A 331 7.53 -12.63 -17.82
CA ILE A 331 7.30 -11.56 -16.86
C ILE A 331 6.58 -12.15 -15.64
N TYR A 332 7.32 -12.47 -14.57
CA TYR A 332 6.74 -12.92 -13.30
C TYR A 332 6.73 -11.83 -12.22
N TRP A 333 7.34 -10.67 -12.48
CA TRP A 333 7.41 -9.54 -11.54
C TRP A 333 6.14 -8.66 -11.54
N THR A 334 5.08 -9.09 -12.24
CA THR A 334 3.71 -8.54 -12.14
C THR A 334 2.82 -9.48 -11.32
N ILE A 335 1.62 -9.03 -10.95
CA ILE A 335 0.68 -9.88 -10.21
C ILE A 335 0.20 -11.04 -11.08
N GLU A 336 -0.14 -10.78 -12.33
CA GLU A 336 -0.54 -11.79 -13.32
C GLU A 336 0.57 -12.79 -13.55
N GLY A 337 1.81 -12.31 -13.70
CA GLY A 337 2.99 -13.13 -13.82
C GLY A 337 3.19 -14.03 -12.59
N LEU A 338 3.08 -13.47 -11.38
CA LEU A 338 3.16 -14.24 -10.14
C LEU A 338 2.14 -15.39 -10.11
N MET A 339 0.96 -15.21 -10.71
CA MET A 339 -0.08 -16.23 -10.77
C MET A 339 0.21 -17.34 -11.81
N GLU A 340 1.14 -17.14 -12.75
CA GLU A 340 1.65 -18.20 -13.64
C GLU A 340 2.64 -19.16 -12.94
N ILE A 341 3.14 -18.80 -11.75
CA ILE A 341 3.97 -19.64 -10.88
C ILE A 341 3.07 -20.51 -10.01
#